data_AF-X1F8Q5-F1
#
_entry.id   AF-X1F8Q5-F1
#
_cell.length_a   1.000
_cell.length_b   1.000
_cell.length_c   1.000
_cell.angle_alpha   90.00
_cell.angle_beta   90.00
_cell.angle_gamma   90.00
#
_symmetry.space_group_name_H-M   'P 1'
#
loop_
_entity.id
_entity.type
_entity.pdbx_description
1 polymer ?
#
loop_
_entity_poly.entity_id
_entity_poly.type
_entity_poly.pdbx_seq_one_letter_code
_entity_poly.pdbx_strand_id
1 'polypeptide(L)'
;MTSSQAFKAFTVKEVIAEIKQYFSNKLFKTLIRKNITLVEASSQGTPALHYSPKSHGAIDYYKLAQEVISFEKEEISAGIQ
;
A
#
# COMPACT_ATOMS: atom_id res chain seq x y z
N MET A 1 38.15 17.92 13.54
CA MET A 1 37.44 16.63 13.54
C MET A 1 35.95 16.92 13.45
N THR A 2 35.48 17.34 12.27
CA THR A 2 34.08 17.70 12.05
C THR A 2 33.25 16.44 11.91
N SER A 3 32.19 16.37 12.72
CA SER A 3 31.19 15.31 12.76
C SER A 3 30.84 14.80 11.37
N SER A 4 31.09 13.52 11.15
CA SER A 4 30.40 12.74 10.15
C SER A 4 28.90 12.88 10.43
N GLN A 5 28.20 13.69 9.62
CA GLN A 5 26.75 13.63 9.61
C GLN A 5 26.38 12.23 9.13
N ALA A 6 25.99 11.37 10.06
CA ALA A 6 25.41 10.09 9.76
C ALA A 6 24.19 10.36 8.86
N PHE A 7 24.25 9.84 7.63
CA PHE A 7 23.14 9.85 6.70
C PHE A 7 21.98 9.14 7.40
N LYS A 8 20.99 9.91 7.89
CA LYS A 8 19.88 9.39 8.69
C LYS A 8 19.04 8.48 7.81
N ALA A 9 19.29 7.17 7.90
CA ALA A 9 18.44 6.17 7.28
C ALA A 9 17.11 6.17 8.04
N PHE A 10 16.11 6.84 7.48
CA PHE A 10 14.76 6.81 8.05
C PHE A 10 14.23 5.38 8.02
N THR A 11 13.76 4.91 9.17
CA THR A 11 13.10 3.61 9.19
C THR A 11 11.73 3.74 8.52
N VAL A 12 11.31 2.69 7.80
CA VAL A 12 10.01 2.65 7.10
C VAL A 12 8.85 3.00 8.04
N LYS A 13 8.97 2.67 9.33
CA LYS A 13 7.97 3.01 10.36
C LYS A 13 7.86 4.51 10.61
N GLU A 14 8.99 5.22 10.70
CA GLU A 14 9.01 6.68 10.89
C GLU A 14 8.41 7.38 9.68
N VAL A 15 8.79 6.96 8.47
CA VAL A 15 8.24 7.50 7.22
C VAL A 15 6.72 7.29 7.15
N ILE A 16 6.23 6.10 7.53
CA ILE A 16 4.79 5.81 7.56
C ILE A 16 4.07 6.71 8.59
N ALA A 17 4.67 6.94 9.76
CA ALA A 17 4.05 7.79 10.78
C ALA A 17 3.90 9.24 10.30
N GLU A 18 4.94 9.76 9.65
CA GLU A 18 4.92 11.11 9.07
C GLU A 18 3.89 11.22 7.94
N ILE A 19 3.88 10.29 6.99
CA ILE A 19 2.89 10.26 5.91
C ILE A 19 1.46 10.19 6.48
N LYS A 20 1.23 9.39 7.52
CA LYS A 20 -0.07 9.32 8.19
C LYS A 20 -0.47 10.63 8.86
N GLN A 21 0.47 11.37 9.43
CA GLN A 21 0.20 12.68 10.02
C GLN A 21 -0.18 13.72 8.96
N TYR A 22 0.47 13.69 7.79
CA TYR A 22 0.21 14.68 6.73
C TYR A 22 -0.98 14.35 5.83
N PHE A 23 -1.23 13.08 5.54
CA PHE A 23 -2.20 12.63 4.52
C PHE A 23 -3.37 11.84 5.09
N SER A 24 -3.68 11.96 6.40
CA SER A 24 -4.55 11.04 7.14
C SER A 24 -5.91 10.75 6.48
N ASN A 25 -6.50 11.73 5.80
CA ASN A 25 -7.80 11.63 5.14
C ASN A 25 -7.76 11.13 3.68
N LYS A 26 -6.57 10.93 3.10
CA LYS A 26 -6.37 10.47 1.72
C LYS A 26 -5.59 9.16 1.63
N LEU A 27 -5.34 8.51 2.76
CA LEU A 27 -4.62 7.25 2.82
C LEU A 27 -5.60 6.08 2.97
N PHE A 28 -5.37 5.05 2.17
CA PHE A 28 -5.96 3.74 2.40
C PHE A 28 -5.37 3.09 3.66
N LYS A 29 -6.21 2.34 4.38
CA LYS A 29 -5.83 1.57 5.57
C LYS A 29 -5.02 0.34 5.20
N THR A 30 -5.23 -0.21 4.00
CA THR A 30 -4.53 -1.40 3.53
C THR A 30 -3.07 -1.09 3.21
N LEU A 31 -2.15 -1.77 3.89
CA LEU A 31 -0.71 -1.69 3.63
C LEU A 31 -0.27 -2.84 2.71
N ILE A 32 0.41 -2.51 1.61
CA ILE A 32 0.99 -3.49 0.70
C ILE A 32 2.39 -3.85 1.15
N ARG A 33 2.61 -5.11 1.54
CA ARG A 33 3.95 -5.58 1.95
C ARG A 33 4.83 -5.86 0.74
N LYS A 34 6.14 -5.70 0.92
CA LYS A 34 7.12 -6.17 -0.06
C LYS A 34 6.99 -7.68 -0.23
N ASN A 35 6.76 -8.14 -1.45
CA ASN A 35 6.57 -9.56 -1.74
C ASN A 35 7.27 -9.95 -3.05
N ILE A 36 8.00 -11.07 -3.04
CA ILE A 36 8.75 -11.57 -4.20
C ILE A 36 7.79 -12.05 -5.31
N THR A 37 6.68 -12.70 -4.94
CA THR A 37 5.69 -13.21 -5.92
C THR A 37 5.01 -12.09 -6.71
N LEU A 38 4.91 -10.87 -6.17
CA LEU A 38 4.44 -9.71 -6.93
C LEU A 38 5.40 -9.32 -8.05
N VAL A 39 6.71 -9.37 -7.74
CA VAL A 39 7.77 -9.06 -8.72
C VAL A 39 7.80 -10.12 -9.80
N GLU A 40 7.73 -11.40 -9.43
CA GLU A 40 7.71 -12.53 -10.37
C GLU A 40 6.47 -12.50 -11.26
N ALA A 41 5.29 -12.27 -10.68
CA ALA A 41 4.03 -12.14 -11.41
C ALA A 41 4.10 -11.00 -12.44
N SER A 42 4.66 -9.85 -12.06
CA SER A 42 4.88 -8.72 -12.97
C SER A 42 5.83 -9.07 -14.11
N SER A 43 6.91 -9.81 -13.84
CA SER A 43 7.85 -10.24 -14.88
C SER A 43 7.25 -11.27 -15.84
N GLN A 44 6.37 -12.15 -15.36
CA GLN A 44 5.69 -13.16 -16.19
C GLN A 44 4.42 -12.64 -16.87
N GLY A 45 4.03 -11.38 -16.64
CA GLY A 45 2.82 -10.78 -17.23
C GLY A 45 1.51 -11.41 -16.73
N THR A 46 1.54 -12.13 -15.62
CA THR A 46 0.34 -12.76 -15.03
C THR A 46 -0.11 -11.95 -13.82
N PRO A 47 -1.41 -11.65 -13.64
CA PRO A 47 -1.89 -10.96 -12.45
C PRO A 47 -1.51 -11.72 -11.18
N ALA A 48 -1.08 -10.99 -10.14
CA ALA A 48 -0.66 -11.59 -8.87
C ALA A 48 -1.74 -12.49 -8.22
N LEU A 49 -3.01 -12.13 -8.42
CA LEU A 49 -4.18 -12.90 -7.98
C LEU A 49 -4.26 -14.28 -8.65
N HIS A 50 -3.80 -14.41 -9.90
CA HIS A 50 -3.79 -15.68 -10.62
C HIS A 50 -2.47 -16.44 -10.41
N TYR A 51 -1.35 -15.72 -10.36
CA TYR A 51 -0.02 -16.33 -10.18
C TYR A 51 0.13 -17.01 -8.81
N SER A 52 -0.23 -16.31 -7.74
CA SER A 52 -0.16 -16.87 -6.38
C SER A 52 -1.25 -16.26 -5.50
N PRO A 53 -2.50 -16.74 -5.59
CA PRO A 53 -3.65 -16.17 -4.86
C PRO A 53 -3.49 -16.22 -3.33
N LYS A 54 -2.72 -17.18 -2.81
CA LYS A 54 -2.46 -17.35 -1.38
C LYS A 54 -1.27 -16.52 -0.89
N SER A 55 -0.58 -15.82 -1.78
CA SER A 55 0.56 -14.98 -1.40
C SER A 55 0.11 -13.78 -0.59
N HIS A 56 0.98 -13.33 0.30
CA HIS A 56 0.76 -12.10 1.06
C HIS A 56 0.50 -10.89 0.15
N GLY A 57 1.17 -10.79 -0.99
CA GLY A 57 0.96 -9.71 -1.95
C GLY A 57 -0.42 -9.75 -2.59
N ALA A 58 -0.88 -10.92 -3.04
CA ALA A 58 -2.22 -11.07 -3.61
C ALA A 58 -3.32 -10.74 -2.58
N ILE A 59 -3.16 -11.18 -1.33
CA ILE A 59 -4.10 -10.88 -0.25
C ILE A 59 -4.13 -9.38 0.06
N ASP A 60 -2.97 -8.72 0.14
CA ASP A 60 -2.89 -7.29 0.44
C ASP A 60 -3.54 -6.47 -0.69
N TYR A 61 -3.30 -6.82 -1.96
CA TYR A 61 -3.97 -6.17 -3.10
C TYR A 61 -5.47 -6.45 -3.15
N TYR A 62 -5.91 -7.66 -2.80
CA TYR A 62 -7.33 -7.97 -2.73
C TYR A 62 -8.05 -7.10 -1.70
N LYS A 63 -7.47 -6.95 -0.50
CA LYS A 63 -7.99 -6.06 0.54
C LYS A 63 -8.03 -4.60 0.09
N LEU A 64 -7.00 -4.14 -0.59
CA LEU A 64 -6.96 -2.79 -1.14
C LEU A 64 -8.06 -2.57 -2.17
N ALA A 65 -8.31 -3.55 -3.06
CA ALA A 65 -9.39 -3.47 -4.04
C ALA A 65 -10.77 -3.39 -3.36
N GLN A 66 -11.01 -4.18 -2.30
CA GLN A 66 -12.24 -4.10 -1.52
C GLN A 66 -12.43 -2.73 -0.87
N GLU A 67 -11.34 -2.16 -0.34
CA GLU A 67 -11.33 -0.84 0.25
C GLU A 67 -11.67 0.24 -0.78
N VAL A 68 -11.05 0.22 -1.97
CA VAL A 68 -11.34 1.16 -3.06
C VAL A 68 -12.81 1.11 -3.50
N ILE A 69 -13.36 -0.08 -3.70
CA ILE A 69 -14.78 -0.25 -4.08
C ILE A 69 -15.72 0.29 -2.99
N SER A 70 -15.32 0.17 -1.72
CA SER A 70 -16.11 0.69 -0.60
C SER A 70 -16.07 2.22 -0.57
N PHE A 71 -14.91 2.82 -0.81
CA PHE A 71 -14.76 4.28 -0.94
C PHE A 71 -15.60 4.84 -2.09
N GLU A 72 -15.60 4.19 -3.27
CA GLU A 72 -16.45 4.62 -4.40
C GLU A 72 -17.95 4.57 -4.03
N LYS A 73 -18.40 3.55 -3.31
CA LYS A 73 -19.80 3.44 -2.86
C LYS A 73 -20.19 4.53 -1.86
N GLU A 74 -19.30 4.90 -0.94
CA GLU A 74 -19.57 5.96 0.04
C GLU A 74 -19.72 7.33 -0.65
N GLU A 75 -18.84 7.66 -1.60
CA GLU A 75 -18.92 8.89 -2.41
C GLU A 75 -20.21 8.96 -3.24
N ILE A 76 -20.64 7.83 -3.83
CA ILE A 76 -21.90 7.76 -4.59
C ILE A 76 -23.11 7.97 -3.66
N SER A 77 -23.07 7.50 -2.41
CA SER A 77 -24.15 7.73 -1.44
C SER A 77 -24.21 9.17 -0.90
N ALA A 78 -23.07 9.85 -0.84
CA ALA A 78 -22.96 11.24 -0.41
C ALA A 78 -23.30 12.25 -1.54
N GLY A 79 -23.20 11.82 -2.81
CA GLY A 79 -23.54 12.62 -3.99
C GLY A 79 -25.01 12.58 -4.44
N ILE A 80 -25.90 11.88 -3.71
CA ILE A 80 -27.35 11.92 -3.95
C ILE A 80 -28.00 12.87 -2.93
N GLN A 81 -27.58 14.14 -2.96
CA GLN A 81 -28.26 15.22 -2.24
C GLN A 81 -28.59 16.36 -3.19
#